data_AF-A0A1P8XL08-F1
#
_entry.id   AF-A0A1P8XL08-F1
#
_cell.length_a   1.000
_cell.length_b   1.000
_cell.length_c   1.000
_cell.angle_alpha   90.00
_cell.angle_beta   90.00
_cell.angle_gamma   90.00
#
_symmetry.space_group_name_H-M   'P 1'
#
loop_
_entity.id
_entity.type
_entity.pdbx_description
1 polymer ?
#
loop_
_entity_poly.entity_id
_entity_poly.type
_entity_poly.pdbx_seq_one_letter_code
_entity_poly.pdbx_strand_id
1 'polypeptide(L)'
;MAALDFNISLHDVCLGCARQATISPAADAFVTLVAELVRAAEWVQDGLDGAADGDWTWLQFARWKARQPLAGDVWAQKLREIRGKGWAATALEVTHAVDTHRRSAASTISQLAKGIGDNPGRSAILERAIRMVETDSAALQESDAIMQISGCTKPPDVYQQMMGARGAGYKQPSPWHLTAATWRDATKRGGSISVDRLADYFDEQFPHVHDLNALPCCAVHDPTPVGGDCPHTWALRTAQAHRRLHVAEWVQRLELAAGGLFSTEGDTTDNCTHLMCVPWWPLTGEGMDSIAYLAQFEVVSGPHQLARRDGYGGYRSGSVAILRVPAWAAAHVAELPAPMHSEPITDDRHQAIRLARWAGVAIVSSEFTSRRKPTVMVDEARSGLAQRESGSGHYYYGRVHRPLTPDSAPPDLYRGRDGGGDWTAYAVRHALEPGAVFVYGCDDLALLSMGLPEDSRWQVRGRIHVELQTECPSHDDPGPHLCEVEGVVESVRSNGALSFIPEGLHNGVTIPAAYIVGLTVIR
;
A
#
# COMPACT_ATOMS: atom_id res chain seq x y z
N MET A 1 -39.87 8.75 -13.59
CA MET A 1 -39.79 8.26 -12.19
C MET A 1 -40.60 6.96 -11.99
N ALA A 2 -40.43 5.98 -12.89
CA ALA A 2 -40.99 4.62 -12.75
C ALA A 2 -39.88 3.60 -12.37
N ALA A 3 -38.71 4.09 -11.95
CA ALA A 3 -37.47 3.32 -11.97
C ALA A 3 -37.24 2.44 -10.74
N LEU A 4 -38.00 2.57 -9.64
CA LEU A 4 -37.76 1.74 -8.44
C LEU A 4 -38.58 0.45 -8.39
N ASP A 5 -39.43 0.20 -9.39
CA ASP A 5 -40.17 -1.06 -9.57
C ASP A 5 -40.87 -1.59 -8.28
N PHE A 6 -41.38 -0.67 -7.46
CA PHE A 6 -42.36 -1.02 -6.43
C PHE A 6 -43.67 -1.36 -7.13
N ASN A 7 -43.83 -2.60 -7.56
CA ASN A 7 -45.01 -3.08 -8.28
C ASN A 7 -46.24 -3.26 -7.37
N ILE A 8 -46.27 -2.59 -6.21
CA ILE A 8 -47.35 -2.66 -5.22
C ILE A 8 -47.54 -1.26 -4.62
N SER A 9 -48.77 -0.76 -4.63
CA SER A 9 -49.13 0.49 -3.94
C SER A 9 -48.83 0.38 -2.44
N LEU A 10 -48.24 1.41 -1.83
CA LEU A 10 -48.00 1.47 -0.37
C LEU A 10 -49.29 1.31 0.46
N HIS A 11 -50.46 1.50 -0.14
CA HIS A 11 -51.76 1.28 0.49
C HIS A 11 -52.23 -0.19 0.44
N ASP A 12 -51.60 -1.03 -0.39
CA ASP A 12 -51.94 -2.45 -0.56
C ASP A 12 -50.97 -3.39 0.17
N VAL A 13 -49.95 -2.84 0.86
CA VAL A 13 -48.93 -3.61 1.58
C VAL A 13 -49.09 -3.41 3.08
N CYS A 14 -49.33 -4.49 3.83
CA CYS A 14 -49.37 -4.39 5.29
C CYS A 14 -47.98 -4.00 5.85
N LEU A 15 -47.94 -3.34 7.01
CA LEU A 15 -46.68 -2.92 7.68
C LEU A 15 -45.64 -4.04 7.86
N GLY A 16 -46.09 -5.30 7.95
CA GLY A 16 -45.22 -6.48 8.00
C GLY A 16 -44.61 -6.86 6.65
N CYS A 17 -45.39 -6.79 5.56
CA CYS A 17 -44.94 -7.04 4.20
C CYS A 17 -44.10 -5.88 3.64
N ALA A 18 -44.33 -4.64 4.09
CA ALA A 18 -43.51 -3.48 3.73
C ALA A 18 -42.06 -3.63 4.26
N ARG A 19 -41.89 -4.30 5.41
CA ARG A 19 -40.56 -4.68 5.94
C ARG A 19 -39.92 -5.85 5.19
N GLN A 20 -40.67 -6.58 4.37
CA GLN A 20 -40.21 -7.69 3.53
C GLN A 20 -40.07 -7.32 2.05
N ALA A 21 -40.45 -6.09 1.66
CA ALA A 21 -40.27 -5.60 0.31
C ALA A 21 -38.77 -5.47 0.02
N THR A 22 -38.21 -6.49 -0.62
CA THR A 22 -36.82 -6.50 -1.06
C THR A 22 -36.69 -5.62 -2.29
N ILE A 23 -35.83 -4.59 -2.18
CA ILE A 23 -35.43 -3.76 -3.32
C ILE A 23 -34.78 -4.70 -4.34
N SER A 24 -35.15 -4.57 -5.63
CA SER A 24 -34.51 -5.39 -6.66
C SER A 24 -32.99 -5.14 -6.68
N PRO A 25 -32.14 -6.12 -6.99
CA PRO A 25 -30.69 -5.93 -7.04
C PRO A 25 -30.26 -4.76 -7.95
N ALA A 26 -30.99 -4.53 -9.05
CA ALA A 26 -30.75 -3.41 -9.95
C ALA A 26 -31.07 -2.04 -9.30
N ALA A 27 -32.15 -1.95 -8.53
CA ALA A 27 -32.50 -0.74 -7.78
C ALA A 27 -31.53 -0.48 -6.62
N ASP A 28 -31.08 -1.52 -5.92
CA ASP A 28 -30.08 -1.40 -4.85
C ASP A 28 -28.72 -0.93 -5.41
N ALA A 29 -28.27 -1.52 -6.52
CA ALA A 29 -27.06 -1.10 -7.23
C ALA A 29 -27.17 0.35 -7.73
N PHE A 30 -28.33 0.74 -8.28
CA PHE A 30 -28.59 2.11 -8.69
C PHE A 30 -28.49 3.11 -7.53
N VAL A 31 -29.19 2.87 -6.41
CA VAL A 31 -29.16 3.75 -5.23
C VAL A 31 -27.74 3.87 -4.68
N THR A 32 -27.02 2.74 -4.61
CA THR A 32 -25.63 2.71 -4.15
C THR A 32 -24.72 3.57 -5.04
N LEU A 33 -24.82 3.41 -6.37
CA LEU A 33 -24.01 4.18 -7.32
C LEU A 33 -24.34 5.67 -7.32
N VAL A 34 -25.63 6.04 -7.22
CA VAL A 34 -26.04 7.44 -7.15
C VAL A 34 -25.56 8.11 -5.86
N ALA A 35 -25.68 7.43 -4.72
CA ALA A 35 -25.16 7.95 -3.45
C ALA A 35 -23.64 8.20 -3.51
N GLU A 36 -22.91 7.30 -4.16
CA GLU A 36 -21.47 7.44 -4.36
C GLU A 36 -21.11 8.52 -5.37
N LEU A 37 -21.90 8.72 -6.43
CA LEU A 37 -21.75 9.85 -7.35
C LEU A 37 -21.92 11.20 -6.64
N VAL A 38 -22.84 11.31 -5.68
CA VAL A 38 -22.99 12.52 -4.84
C VAL A 38 -21.76 12.75 -3.99
N ARG A 39 -21.26 11.73 -3.28
CA ARG A 39 -20.00 11.82 -2.51
C ARG A 39 -18.82 12.18 -3.40
N ALA A 40 -18.80 11.65 -4.62
CA ALA A 40 -17.80 11.96 -5.63
C ALA A 40 -17.81 13.43 -6.05
N ALA A 41 -18.99 14.04 -6.21
CA ALA A 41 -19.13 15.46 -6.50
C ALA A 41 -18.67 16.33 -5.32
N GLU A 42 -19.07 15.99 -4.10
CA GLU A 42 -18.61 16.66 -2.87
C GLU A 42 -17.10 16.58 -2.72
N TRP A 43 -16.50 15.42 -2.97
CA TRP A 43 -15.05 15.21 -2.91
C TRP A 43 -14.28 16.04 -3.96
N VAL A 44 -14.82 16.16 -5.18
CA VAL A 44 -14.24 17.05 -6.20
C VAL A 44 -14.30 18.51 -5.74
N GLN A 45 -15.43 18.94 -5.18
CA GLN A 45 -15.60 20.30 -4.68
C GLN A 45 -14.66 20.61 -3.50
N ASP A 46 -14.54 19.71 -2.52
CA ASP A 46 -13.56 19.78 -1.42
C ASP A 46 -12.13 20.00 -1.94
N GLY A 47 -11.77 19.29 -3.02
CA GLY A 47 -10.50 19.46 -3.69
C GLY A 47 -10.34 20.83 -4.38
N LEU A 48 -11.38 21.31 -5.07
CA LEU A 48 -11.34 22.61 -5.76
C LEU A 48 -11.28 23.78 -4.77
N ASP A 49 -12.04 23.71 -3.68
CA ASP A 49 -12.02 24.70 -2.61
C ASP A 49 -10.63 24.74 -1.96
N GLY A 50 -10.06 23.57 -1.66
CA GLY A 50 -8.71 23.46 -1.15
C GLY A 50 -7.62 23.99 -2.08
N ALA A 51 -7.78 23.82 -3.40
CA ALA A 51 -6.85 24.39 -4.39
C ALA A 51 -6.90 25.92 -4.40
N ALA A 52 -8.06 26.51 -4.15
CA ALA A 52 -8.24 27.96 -4.10
C ALA A 52 -7.55 28.61 -2.89
N ASP A 53 -7.49 27.89 -1.76
CA ASP A 53 -6.81 28.34 -0.54
C ASP A 53 -5.28 28.35 -0.68
N GLY A 54 -4.70 27.52 -1.56
CA GLY A 54 -3.28 27.57 -1.93
C GLY A 54 -2.28 26.95 -0.94
N ASP A 55 -2.74 26.39 0.19
CA ASP A 55 -1.89 25.97 1.32
C ASP A 55 -1.77 24.44 1.51
N TRP A 56 -1.96 23.64 0.47
CA TRP A 56 -1.94 22.19 0.60
C TRP A 56 -0.53 21.62 0.81
N THR A 57 -0.38 20.80 1.84
CA THR A 57 0.78 19.91 1.99
C THR A 57 0.57 18.59 1.24
N TRP A 58 1.67 17.92 0.88
CA TRP A 58 1.60 16.59 0.26
C TRP A 58 0.84 15.56 1.11
N LEU A 59 0.93 15.64 2.44
CA LEU A 59 0.19 14.75 3.34
C LEU A 59 -1.32 15.05 3.33
N GLN A 60 -1.73 16.31 3.30
CA GLN A 60 -3.14 16.68 3.13
C GLN A 60 -3.68 16.19 1.79
N PHE A 61 -2.89 16.36 0.72
CA PHE A 61 -3.21 15.84 -0.60
C PHE A 61 -3.39 14.32 -0.61
N ALA A 62 -2.46 13.57 -0.01
CA ALA A 62 -2.55 12.12 0.08
C ALA A 62 -3.79 11.66 0.85
N ARG A 63 -4.13 12.33 1.97
CA ARG A 63 -5.33 12.07 2.77
C ARG A 63 -6.62 12.37 2.01
N TRP A 64 -6.65 13.45 1.24
CA TRP A 64 -7.79 13.74 0.37
C TRP A 64 -7.93 12.71 -0.76
N LYS A 65 -6.84 12.40 -1.49
CA LYS A 65 -6.85 11.42 -2.59
C LYS A 65 -7.23 10.02 -2.11
N ALA A 66 -6.78 9.61 -0.92
CA ALA A 66 -7.16 8.33 -0.33
C ALA A 66 -8.67 8.14 -0.11
N ARG A 67 -9.42 9.25 0.00
CA ARG A 67 -10.89 9.24 0.16
C ARG A 67 -11.65 9.25 -1.18
N GLN A 68 -10.94 9.16 -2.31
CA GLN A 68 -11.55 9.22 -3.65
C GLN A 68 -12.68 8.18 -3.81
N PRO A 69 -13.93 8.63 -4.02
CA PRO A 69 -15.05 7.72 -4.29
C PRO A 69 -14.95 7.08 -5.67
N LEU A 70 -15.73 6.03 -5.90
CA LEU A 70 -15.84 5.36 -7.21
C LEU A 70 -14.50 4.82 -7.80
N ALA A 71 -13.53 4.52 -6.92
CA ALA A 71 -12.25 3.89 -7.27
C ALA A 71 -12.29 2.36 -7.18
N GLY A 72 -11.64 1.66 -8.12
CA GLY A 72 -11.52 0.19 -8.15
C GLY A 72 -12.63 -0.56 -8.90
N ASP A 73 -12.45 -1.87 -9.05
CA ASP A 73 -13.27 -2.73 -9.92
C ASP A 73 -14.67 -3.04 -9.36
N VAL A 74 -14.87 -2.88 -8.05
CA VAL A 74 -16.17 -3.11 -7.38
C VAL A 74 -17.27 -2.26 -8.03
N TRP A 75 -16.97 -1.03 -8.45
CA TRP A 75 -17.93 -0.14 -9.10
C TRP A 75 -18.29 -0.58 -10.51
N ALA A 76 -17.35 -1.19 -11.24
CA ALA A 76 -17.63 -1.80 -12.54
C ALA A 76 -18.52 -3.04 -12.41
N GLN A 77 -18.42 -3.78 -11.30
CA GLN A 77 -19.37 -4.85 -10.97
C GLN A 77 -20.75 -4.28 -10.63
N LYS A 78 -20.84 -3.27 -9.74
CA LYS A 78 -22.10 -2.61 -9.39
C LYS A 78 -22.82 -2.01 -10.60
N LEU A 79 -22.09 -1.43 -11.55
CA LEU A 79 -22.67 -0.94 -12.81
C LEU A 79 -23.32 -2.07 -13.62
N ARG A 80 -22.71 -3.27 -13.66
CA ARG A 80 -23.26 -4.43 -14.37
C ARG A 80 -24.50 -5.02 -13.69
N GLU A 81 -24.73 -4.74 -12.41
CA GLU A 81 -25.92 -5.15 -11.67
C GLU A 81 -27.17 -4.33 -12.07
N ILE A 82 -26.99 -3.12 -12.60
CA ILE A 82 -28.07 -2.29 -13.16
C ILE A 82 -28.47 -2.84 -14.54
N ARG A 83 -29.27 -3.90 -14.56
CA ARG A 83 -29.69 -4.59 -15.80
C ARG A 83 -31.18 -4.96 -15.78
N GLY A 84 -31.79 -5.02 -16.96
CA GLY A 84 -33.20 -5.40 -17.15
C GLY A 84 -33.92 -4.49 -18.15
N LYS A 85 -35.10 -4.91 -18.62
CA LYS A 85 -35.86 -4.21 -19.68
C LYS A 85 -36.19 -2.74 -19.32
N GLY A 86 -36.40 -2.42 -18.05
CA GLY A 86 -36.67 -1.06 -17.57
C GLY A 86 -35.44 -0.22 -17.19
N TRP A 87 -34.25 -0.82 -17.17
CA TRP A 87 -33.03 -0.21 -16.60
C TRP A 87 -32.03 0.27 -17.66
N ALA A 88 -32.23 -0.07 -18.93
CA ALA A 88 -31.23 0.17 -19.98
C ALA A 88 -30.85 1.66 -20.13
N ALA A 89 -31.84 2.57 -20.12
CA ALA A 89 -31.59 4.01 -20.18
C ALA A 89 -30.85 4.50 -18.93
N THR A 90 -31.30 4.10 -17.74
CA THR A 90 -30.67 4.46 -16.46
C THR A 90 -29.24 3.94 -16.37
N ALA A 91 -28.97 2.71 -16.78
CA ALA A 91 -27.63 2.13 -16.77
C ALA A 91 -26.68 2.94 -17.66
N LEU A 92 -27.14 3.39 -18.83
CA LEU A 92 -26.37 4.24 -19.73
C LEU A 92 -26.07 5.61 -19.10
N GLU A 93 -27.07 6.25 -18.49
CA GLU A 93 -26.90 7.54 -17.80
C GLU A 93 -25.93 7.45 -16.62
N VAL A 94 -26.07 6.43 -15.77
CA VAL A 94 -25.18 6.21 -14.62
C VAL A 94 -23.75 5.90 -15.09
N THR A 95 -23.59 5.11 -16.15
CA THR A 95 -22.27 4.86 -16.75
C THR A 95 -21.63 6.16 -17.22
N HIS A 96 -22.38 7.00 -17.93
CA HIS A 96 -21.90 8.30 -18.39
C HIS A 96 -21.53 9.25 -17.24
N ALA A 97 -22.31 9.24 -16.14
CA ALA A 97 -22.02 10.03 -14.95
C ALA A 97 -20.72 9.57 -14.25
N VAL A 98 -20.52 8.25 -14.11
CA VAL A 98 -19.28 7.67 -13.57
C VAL A 98 -18.07 8.05 -14.43
N ASP A 99 -18.16 7.94 -15.75
CA ASP A 99 -17.07 8.31 -16.66
C ASP A 99 -16.76 9.81 -16.63
N THR A 100 -17.78 10.65 -16.46
CA THR A 100 -17.62 12.09 -16.30
C THR A 100 -16.95 12.44 -14.98
N HIS A 101 -17.37 11.81 -13.88
CA HIS A 101 -16.70 11.96 -12.59
C HIS A 101 -15.23 11.52 -12.65
N ARG A 102 -14.91 10.35 -13.24
CA ARG A 102 -13.53 9.87 -13.36
C ARG A 102 -12.61 10.86 -14.09
N ARG A 103 -13.10 11.48 -15.16
CA ARG A 103 -12.37 12.54 -15.88
C ARG A 103 -12.19 13.79 -15.02
N SER A 104 -13.25 14.21 -14.31
CA SER A 104 -13.16 15.35 -13.38
C SER A 104 -12.16 15.08 -12.26
N ALA A 105 -12.20 13.90 -11.65
CA ALA A 105 -11.28 13.50 -10.58
C ALA A 105 -9.83 13.53 -11.07
N ALA A 106 -9.53 12.95 -12.23
CA ALA A 106 -8.18 13.00 -12.81
C ALA A 106 -7.69 14.44 -13.04
N SER A 107 -8.57 15.31 -13.56
CA SER A 107 -8.27 16.73 -13.74
C SER A 107 -8.00 17.46 -12.41
N THR A 108 -8.88 17.29 -11.42
CA THR A 108 -8.76 17.93 -10.11
C THR A 108 -7.52 17.45 -9.36
N ILE A 109 -7.21 16.15 -9.39
CA ILE A 109 -5.97 15.58 -8.83
C ILE A 109 -4.74 16.25 -9.46
N SER A 110 -4.70 16.37 -10.79
CA SER A 110 -3.57 17.00 -11.49
C SER A 110 -3.45 18.50 -11.17
N GLN A 111 -4.57 19.22 -11.09
CA GLN A 111 -4.59 20.65 -10.75
C GLN A 111 -4.10 20.88 -9.31
N LEU A 112 -4.58 20.10 -8.35
CA LEU A 112 -4.15 20.18 -6.96
C LEU A 112 -2.67 19.86 -6.80
N ALA A 113 -2.18 18.78 -7.42
CA ALA A 113 -0.77 18.43 -7.37
C ALA A 113 0.13 19.55 -7.91
N LYS A 114 -0.29 20.24 -8.98
CA LYS A 114 0.41 21.41 -9.52
C LYS A 114 0.33 22.66 -8.63
N GLY A 115 -0.74 22.80 -7.85
CA GLY A 115 -0.95 23.91 -6.93
C GLY A 115 -0.12 23.83 -5.65
N ILE A 116 0.39 22.64 -5.30
CA ILE A 116 1.29 22.45 -4.17
C ILE A 116 2.63 23.11 -4.50
N GLY A 117 2.94 24.23 -3.85
CA GLY A 117 4.16 25.03 -4.13
C GLY A 117 5.49 24.34 -3.77
N ASP A 118 5.43 23.13 -3.24
CA ASP A 118 6.58 22.28 -2.95
C ASP A 118 6.91 21.39 -4.16
N ASN A 119 8.05 21.63 -4.82
CA ASN A 119 8.58 20.70 -5.82
C ASN A 119 9.15 19.45 -5.11
N PRO A 120 8.51 18.28 -5.24
CA PRO A 120 8.90 17.09 -4.51
C PRO A 120 10.24 16.53 -4.99
N GLY A 121 10.60 16.70 -6.27
CA GLY A 121 11.91 16.33 -6.80
C GLY A 121 13.03 17.17 -6.18
N ARG A 122 12.81 18.48 -6.05
CA ARG A 122 13.74 19.36 -5.33
C ARG A 122 13.84 18.98 -3.86
N SER A 123 12.70 18.78 -3.18
CA SER A 123 12.67 18.40 -1.76
C SER A 123 13.38 17.05 -1.52
N ALA A 124 13.17 16.07 -2.38
CA ALA A 124 13.85 14.77 -2.33
C ALA A 124 15.37 14.91 -2.46
N ILE A 125 15.86 15.72 -3.41
CA ILE A 125 17.30 16.00 -3.56
C ILE A 125 17.88 16.65 -2.30
N LEU A 126 17.14 17.58 -1.68
CA LEU A 126 17.58 18.24 -0.45
C LEU A 126 17.62 17.27 0.75
N GLU A 127 16.63 16.38 0.89
CA GLU A 127 16.64 15.35 1.95
C GLU A 127 17.78 14.36 1.78
N ARG A 128 18.07 13.98 0.53
CA ARG A 128 19.22 13.17 0.18
C ARG A 128 20.56 13.84 0.51
N ALA A 129 20.70 15.13 0.19
CA ALA A 129 21.89 15.90 0.54
C ALA A 129 22.12 15.92 2.07
N ILE A 130 21.05 16.09 2.86
CA ILE A 130 21.13 16.02 4.34
C ILE A 130 21.65 14.65 4.78
N ARG A 131 21.07 13.57 4.26
CA ARG A 131 21.51 12.21 4.59
C ARG A 131 22.97 11.97 4.25
N MET A 132 23.41 12.36 3.06
CA MET A 132 24.82 12.22 2.66
C MET A 132 25.75 12.94 3.61
N VAL A 133 25.45 14.18 4.01
CA VAL A 133 26.28 14.90 4.98
C VAL A 133 26.22 14.26 6.37
N GLU A 134 25.06 13.73 6.76
CA GLU A 134 24.89 13.03 8.03
C GLU A 134 25.68 11.71 8.09
N THR A 135 25.75 10.95 6.98
CA THR A 135 26.45 9.66 6.92
C THR A 135 27.93 9.79 6.60
N ASP A 136 28.30 10.75 5.74
CA ASP A 136 29.64 10.83 5.14
C ASP A 136 30.52 11.90 5.80
N SER A 137 30.01 12.60 6.82
CA SER A 137 30.76 13.63 7.56
C SER A 137 30.61 13.50 9.07
N ALA A 138 31.41 14.28 9.81
CA ALA A 138 31.37 14.32 11.28
C ALA A 138 30.20 15.15 11.85
N ALA A 139 29.19 15.53 11.04
CA ALA A 139 28.15 16.49 11.43
C ALA A 139 27.40 16.14 12.73
N LEU A 140 27.07 14.86 12.94
CA LEU A 140 26.44 14.40 14.19
C LEU A 140 27.38 14.51 15.38
N GLN A 141 28.66 14.13 15.21
CA GLN A 141 29.67 14.21 16.27
C GLN A 141 29.98 15.67 16.64
N GLU A 142 30.07 16.56 15.65
CA GLU A 142 30.24 18.00 15.83
C GLU A 142 29.01 18.62 16.55
N SER A 143 27.80 18.18 16.21
CA SER A 143 26.56 18.57 16.90
C SER A 143 26.58 18.13 18.37
N ASP A 144 26.98 16.89 18.65
CA ASP A 144 27.07 16.38 20.02
C ASP A 144 28.13 17.13 20.84
N ALA A 145 29.25 17.51 20.23
CA ALA A 145 30.27 18.34 20.88
C ALA A 145 29.71 19.72 21.27
N ILE A 146 28.96 20.38 20.39
CA ILE A 146 28.30 21.66 20.71
C ILE A 146 27.31 21.50 21.88
N MET A 147 26.55 20.41 21.89
CA MET A 147 25.64 20.09 23.00
C MET A 147 26.39 19.83 24.31
N GLN A 148 27.54 19.16 24.27
CA GLN A 148 28.39 18.96 25.44
C GLN A 148 28.95 20.28 25.99
N ILE A 149 29.43 21.16 25.11
CA ILE A 149 30.06 22.43 25.48
C ILE A 149 29.01 23.41 26.03
N SER A 150 27.85 23.53 25.36
CA SER A 150 26.92 24.65 25.56
C SER A 150 25.48 24.24 25.91
N GLY A 151 25.15 22.95 25.87
CA GLY A 151 23.79 22.46 26.08
C GLY A 151 23.39 22.44 27.55
N CYS A 152 22.18 22.91 27.85
CA CYS A 152 21.63 22.88 29.19
C CYS A 152 20.88 21.57 29.44
N THR A 153 21.27 20.83 30.47
CA THR A 153 20.61 19.56 30.80
C THR A 153 19.17 19.77 31.30
N LYS A 154 18.28 18.82 30.99
CA LYS A 154 16.93 18.78 31.55
C LYS A 154 16.98 18.33 33.01
N PRO A 155 16.28 19.00 33.93
CA PRO A 155 16.05 18.42 35.25
C PRO A 155 15.30 17.10 35.07
N PRO A 156 15.67 16.02 35.79
CA PRO A 156 14.94 14.76 35.74
C PRO A 156 13.50 14.98 36.21
N ASP A 157 12.52 14.40 35.53
CA ASP A 157 11.13 14.45 35.98
C ASP A 157 10.94 13.61 37.27
N VAL A 158 9.80 13.80 37.95
CA VAL A 158 9.51 13.17 39.26
C VAL A 158 9.60 11.64 39.19
N TYR A 159 9.23 11.04 38.06
CA TYR A 159 9.26 9.59 37.85
C TYR A 159 10.70 9.09 37.65
N GLN A 160 11.51 9.79 36.85
CA GLN A 160 12.92 9.50 36.64
C GLN A 160 13.76 9.68 37.92
N GLN A 161 13.43 10.69 38.73
CA GLN A 161 14.01 10.88 40.06
C GLN A 161 13.70 9.70 40.98
N MET A 162 12.46 9.20 40.99
CA MET A 162 12.09 8.00 41.75
C MET A 162 12.85 6.74 41.29
N MET A 163 13.16 6.64 40.00
CA MET A 163 13.90 5.51 39.41
C MET A 163 15.43 5.68 39.49
N GLY A 164 15.94 6.76 40.09
CA GLY A 164 17.39 7.00 40.23
C GLY A 164 18.10 7.32 38.91
N ALA A 165 17.37 7.68 37.85
CA ALA A 165 17.95 8.01 36.57
C ALA A 165 18.57 9.42 36.61
N ARG A 166 19.87 9.54 36.28
CA ARG A 166 20.50 10.83 36.00
C ARG A 166 19.97 11.34 34.65
N GLY A 167 19.50 12.59 34.62
CA GLY A 167 18.66 13.18 33.56
C GLY A 167 19.05 12.79 32.12
N ALA A 168 18.05 12.40 31.33
CA ALA A 168 18.27 11.70 30.06
C ALA A 168 18.42 12.61 28.81
N GLY A 169 18.76 13.91 28.97
CA GLY A 169 19.03 14.75 27.80
C GLY A 169 19.11 16.26 28.04
N TYR A 170 19.20 16.99 26.93
CA TYR A 170 19.32 18.45 26.89
C TYR A 170 17.96 19.15 26.65
N LYS A 171 17.85 20.41 27.06
CA LYS A 171 16.70 21.29 26.80
C LYS A 171 16.66 21.74 25.34
N GLN A 172 17.82 22.03 24.77
CA GLN A 172 17.99 22.48 23.40
C GLN A 172 17.81 21.35 22.38
N PRO A 173 17.36 21.67 21.15
CA PRO A 173 17.36 20.73 20.03
C PRO A 173 18.79 20.44 19.53
N SER A 174 18.97 19.36 18.77
CA SER A 174 20.24 19.06 18.11
C SER A 174 20.62 20.19 17.11
N PRO A 175 21.83 20.77 17.22
CA PRO A 175 22.30 21.81 16.32
C PRO A 175 22.35 21.39 14.85
N TRP A 176 22.80 20.16 14.56
CA TRP A 176 22.81 19.63 13.20
C TRP A 176 21.41 19.57 12.61
N HIS A 177 20.48 18.89 13.29
CA HIS A 177 19.12 18.68 12.78
C HIS A 177 18.38 20.01 12.57
N LEU A 178 18.59 20.99 13.44
CA LEU A 178 18.01 22.32 13.28
C LEU A 178 18.62 23.05 12.08
N THR A 179 19.94 22.99 11.91
CA THR A 179 20.64 23.59 10.75
C THR A 179 20.13 22.97 9.44
N ALA A 180 20.10 21.64 9.36
CA ALA A 180 19.63 20.90 8.20
C ALA A 180 18.17 21.22 7.86
N ALA A 181 17.27 21.26 8.86
CA ALA A 181 15.87 21.63 8.66
C ALA A 181 15.71 23.07 8.16
N THR A 182 16.42 24.03 8.76
CA THR A 182 16.34 25.45 8.37
C THR A 182 16.90 25.67 6.97
N TRP A 183 18.02 25.02 6.64
CA TRP A 183 18.61 25.05 5.31
C TRP A 183 17.66 24.44 4.27
N ARG A 184 17.05 23.28 4.55
CA ARG A 184 16.08 22.64 3.66
C ARG A 184 14.92 23.58 3.37
N ASP A 185 14.31 24.16 4.40
CA ASP A 185 13.12 24.99 4.25
C ASP A 185 13.41 26.28 3.45
N ALA A 186 14.58 26.90 3.65
CA ALA A 186 15.03 28.05 2.87
C ALA A 186 15.30 27.67 1.40
N THR A 187 16.01 26.57 1.19
CA THR A 187 16.47 26.13 -0.15
C THR A 187 15.32 25.56 -0.99
N LYS A 188 14.34 24.93 -0.35
CA LYS A 188 13.14 24.35 -0.97
C LYS A 188 12.34 25.38 -1.77
N ARG A 189 12.28 26.63 -1.29
CA ARG A 189 11.58 27.75 -1.95
C ARG A 189 12.47 28.52 -2.96
N GLY A 190 13.66 28.01 -3.28
CA GLY A 190 14.63 28.70 -4.13
C GLY A 190 15.38 29.84 -3.43
N GLY A 191 15.26 29.96 -2.10
CA GLY A 191 16.02 30.93 -1.31
C GLY A 191 17.39 30.38 -0.89
N SER A 192 18.12 31.20 -0.13
CA SER A 192 19.34 30.82 0.57
C SER A 192 19.20 31.11 2.06
N ILE A 193 19.95 30.37 2.88
CA ILE A 193 20.02 30.64 4.31
C ILE A 193 21.09 31.70 4.59
N SER A 194 20.79 32.64 5.50
CA SER A 194 21.82 33.51 6.06
C SER A 194 22.52 32.75 7.19
N VAL A 195 23.74 32.29 6.92
CA VAL A 195 24.59 31.58 7.90
C VAL A 195 24.77 32.43 9.16
N ASP A 196 25.00 33.73 9.01
CA ASP A 196 25.14 34.65 10.14
C ASP A 196 23.89 34.69 11.03
N ARG A 197 22.69 34.81 10.44
CA ARG A 197 21.44 34.81 11.21
C ARG A 197 21.16 33.47 11.89
N LEU A 198 21.46 32.36 11.22
CA LEU A 198 21.32 31.04 11.83
C LEU A 198 22.27 30.90 13.02
N ALA A 199 23.51 31.38 12.88
CA ALA A 199 24.48 31.33 13.95
C ALA A 199 24.13 32.28 15.11
N ASP A 200 23.60 33.47 14.84
CA ASP A 200 23.07 34.37 15.88
C ASP A 200 21.92 33.70 16.66
N TYR A 201 21.01 33.02 15.96
CA TYR A 201 19.96 32.22 16.61
C TYR A 201 20.55 31.10 17.50
N PHE A 202 21.60 30.42 17.03
CA PHE A 202 22.31 29.43 17.86
C PHE A 202 22.93 30.07 19.10
N ASP A 203 23.50 31.27 18.98
CA ASP A 203 24.08 31.97 20.13
C ASP A 203 23.03 32.34 21.18
N GLU A 204 21.79 32.60 20.77
CA GLU A 204 20.65 32.80 21.68
C GLU A 204 20.17 31.49 22.34
N GLN A 205 20.12 30.37 21.58
CA GLN A 205 19.68 29.07 22.11
C GLN A 205 20.72 28.39 23.00
N PHE A 206 22.00 28.72 22.82
CA PHE A 206 23.15 28.18 23.55
C PHE A 206 23.90 29.30 24.32
N PRO A 207 23.25 29.93 25.32
CA PRO A 207 23.76 31.13 26.00
C PRO A 207 24.84 30.83 27.05
N HIS A 208 25.13 29.56 27.33
CA HIS A 208 26.01 29.13 28.41
C HIS A 208 27.17 28.30 27.88
N VAL A 209 28.25 28.27 28.66
CA VAL A 209 29.40 27.41 28.43
C VAL A 209 29.61 26.56 29.68
N HIS A 210 29.53 25.25 29.52
CA HIS A 210 29.60 24.27 30.60
C HIS A 210 30.93 23.52 30.63
N ASP A 211 31.50 23.19 29.46
CA ASP A 211 32.76 22.45 29.36
C ASP A 211 33.57 22.88 28.13
N LEU A 212 34.52 23.82 28.33
CA LEU A 212 35.46 24.23 27.28
C LEU A 212 36.49 23.16 26.95
N ASN A 213 36.76 22.21 27.85
CA ASN A 213 37.77 21.17 27.60
C ASN A 213 37.32 20.18 26.52
N ALA A 214 36.02 20.17 26.20
CA ALA A 214 35.46 19.40 25.10
C ALA A 214 35.76 20.01 23.72
N LEU A 215 36.31 21.23 23.64
CA LEU A 215 36.76 21.82 22.38
C LEU A 215 38.02 21.09 21.86
N PRO A 216 38.11 20.81 20.54
CA PRO A 216 39.36 20.35 19.94
C PRO A 216 40.47 21.39 20.19
N CYS A 217 41.65 20.95 20.62
CA CYS A 217 42.83 21.81 20.81
C CYS A 217 43.32 22.36 19.45
N CYS A 218 42.64 23.36 18.89
CA CYS A 218 42.97 23.94 17.58
C CYS A 218 42.86 25.47 17.64
N ALA A 219 43.91 26.15 17.14
CA ALA A 219 44.03 27.61 17.11
C ALA A 219 42.96 28.33 16.26
N VAL A 220 42.07 27.58 15.59
CA VAL A 220 40.98 28.11 14.75
C VAL A 220 39.83 28.66 15.60
N HIS A 221 39.69 28.20 16.86
CA HIS A 221 38.55 28.53 17.72
C HIS A 221 38.81 29.70 18.69
N ASP A 222 40.03 30.23 18.74
CA ASP A 222 40.41 31.24 19.73
C ASP A 222 40.27 32.67 19.16
N PRO A 223 39.17 33.38 19.46
CA PRO A 223 39.05 34.77 19.06
C PRO A 223 40.10 35.60 19.78
N THR A 224 40.66 36.60 19.07
CA THR A 224 41.65 37.51 19.64
C THR A 224 41.08 38.18 20.91
N PRO A 225 41.85 38.25 22.00
CA PRO A 225 41.41 38.93 23.21
C PRO A 225 41.06 40.39 22.90
N VAL A 226 39.92 40.85 23.40
CA VAL A 226 39.44 42.23 23.25
C VAL A 226 39.53 42.93 24.60
N GLY A 227 39.78 44.25 24.59
CA GLY A 227 39.83 45.05 25.81
C GLY A 227 38.54 44.90 26.63
N GLY A 228 38.66 44.38 27.85
CA GLY A 228 37.53 44.11 28.74
C GLY A 228 37.10 42.66 28.85
N ASP A 229 37.74 41.71 28.15
CA ASP A 229 37.46 40.29 28.32
C ASP A 229 37.78 39.81 29.75
N CYS A 230 36.82 39.12 30.37
CA CYS A 230 37.05 38.26 31.52
C CYS A 230 36.99 36.79 31.07
N PRO A 231 37.42 35.82 31.91
CA PRO A 231 37.40 34.41 31.53
C PRO A 231 36.05 33.91 31.00
N HIS A 232 34.94 34.43 31.54
CA HIS A 232 33.59 34.06 31.11
C HIS A 232 33.21 34.64 29.75
N THR A 233 33.52 35.92 29.49
CA THR A 233 33.20 36.54 28.19
C THR A 233 34.10 36.00 27.08
N TRP A 234 35.36 35.71 27.41
CA TRP A 234 36.27 35.02 26.50
C TRP A 234 35.78 33.61 26.17
N ALA A 235 35.46 32.80 27.19
CA ALA A 235 34.91 31.45 27.02
C ALA A 235 33.64 31.43 26.15
N LEU A 236 32.72 32.37 26.38
CA LEU A 236 31.50 32.52 25.59
C LEU A 236 31.83 32.83 24.13
N ARG A 237 32.74 33.77 23.86
CA ARG A 237 33.15 34.12 22.50
C ARG A 237 33.86 32.98 21.79
N THR A 238 34.68 32.19 22.49
CA THR A 238 35.31 30.97 21.94
C THR A 238 34.26 29.94 21.55
N ALA A 239 33.27 29.68 22.42
CA ALA A 239 32.17 28.76 22.12
C ALA A 239 31.30 29.27 20.95
N GLN A 240 31.01 30.58 20.90
CA GLN A 240 30.29 31.21 19.77
C GLN A 240 31.06 31.06 18.45
N ALA A 241 32.37 31.32 18.46
CA ALA A 241 33.22 31.16 17.28
C ALA A 241 33.24 29.71 16.78
N HIS A 242 33.34 28.74 17.70
CA HIS A 242 33.28 27.32 17.38
C HIS A 242 31.93 26.91 16.76
N ARG A 243 30.80 27.34 17.35
CA ARG A 243 29.47 27.08 16.78
C ARG A 243 29.30 27.71 15.40
N ARG A 244 29.67 28.99 15.25
CA ARG A 244 29.61 29.72 13.97
C ARG A 244 30.39 29.02 12.87
N LEU A 245 31.59 28.54 13.17
CA LEU A 245 32.40 27.77 12.23
C LEU A 245 31.68 26.50 11.76
N HIS A 246 31.20 25.68 12.69
CA HIS A 246 30.52 24.43 12.32
C HIS A 246 29.22 24.67 11.57
N VAL A 247 28.41 25.66 11.96
CA VAL A 247 27.20 26.04 11.22
C VAL A 247 27.54 26.45 9.78
N ALA A 248 28.60 27.23 9.58
CA ALA A 248 29.06 27.61 8.25
C ALA A 248 29.54 26.41 7.42
N GLU A 249 30.35 25.54 8.02
CA GLU A 249 30.84 24.32 7.35
C GLU A 249 29.69 23.35 7.01
N TRP A 250 28.72 23.17 7.90
CA TRP A 250 27.55 22.33 7.63
C TRP A 250 26.73 22.85 6.46
N VAL A 251 26.44 24.15 6.42
CA VAL A 251 25.73 24.77 5.30
C VAL A 251 26.54 24.60 4.01
N GLN A 252 27.85 24.80 4.03
CA GLN A 252 28.70 24.59 2.86
C GLN A 252 28.70 23.13 2.39
N ARG A 253 28.80 22.15 3.30
CA ARG A 253 28.72 20.71 2.98
C ARG A 253 27.37 20.36 2.37
N LEU A 254 26.26 20.90 2.91
CA LEU A 254 24.91 20.73 2.38
C LEU A 254 24.76 21.33 0.98
N GLU A 255 25.29 22.54 0.76
CA GLU A 255 25.28 23.20 -0.56
C GLU A 255 26.10 22.43 -1.60
N LEU A 256 27.27 21.91 -1.22
CA LEU A 256 28.10 21.08 -2.09
C LEU A 256 27.42 19.75 -2.44
N ALA A 257 26.86 19.07 -1.44
CA ALA A 257 26.14 17.81 -1.65
C ALA A 257 24.92 18.02 -2.56
N ALA A 258 24.08 19.02 -2.26
CA ALA A 258 22.94 19.38 -3.07
C ALA A 258 23.36 19.80 -4.49
N GLY A 259 24.40 20.63 -4.64
CA GLY A 259 24.93 21.06 -5.93
C GLY A 259 25.42 19.89 -6.78
N GLY A 260 26.08 18.90 -6.17
CA GLY A 260 26.46 17.66 -6.83
C GLY A 260 25.24 16.89 -7.34
N LEU A 261 24.26 16.66 -6.47
CA LEU A 261 23.02 15.94 -6.82
C LEU A 261 22.20 16.66 -7.90
N PHE A 262 22.04 17.98 -7.81
CA PHE A 262 21.36 18.76 -8.84
C PHE A 262 22.08 18.72 -10.19
N SER A 263 23.41 18.59 -10.20
CA SER A 263 24.19 18.48 -11.44
C SER A 263 24.07 17.11 -12.10
N THR A 264 23.95 16.03 -11.31
CA THR A 264 23.86 14.65 -11.80
C THR A 264 22.44 14.19 -12.07
N GLU A 265 21.47 14.69 -11.29
CA GLU A 265 20.08 14.23 -11.25
C GLU A 265 19.09 15.40 -11.45
N GLY A 266 19.56 16.51 -12.00
CA GLY A 266 18.76 17.71 -12.26
C GLY A 266 17.59 17.49 -13.21
N ASP A 267 17.51 16.33 -13.86
CA ASP A 267 16.31 15.88 -14.56
C ASP A 267 15.21 15.51 -13.54
N THR A 268 14.54 16.55 -13.05
CA THR A 268 13.33 16.46 -12.22
C THR A 268 12.07 16.32 -13.07
N THR A 269 12.19 15.82 -14.32
CA THR A 269 11.00 15.57 -15.13
C THR A 269 10.10 14.54 -14.43
N ASP A 270 8.80 14.77 -14.53
CA ASP A 270 7.78 13.82 -14.04
C ASP A 270 7.57 12.64 -14.99
N ASN A 271 8.53 12.40 -15.90
CA ASN A 271 8.52 11.26 -16.80
C ASN A 271 8.69 9.98 -15.99
N CYS A 272 7.60 9.22 -15.85
CA CYS A 272 7.59 8.00 -15.08
C CYS A 272 8.32 6.89 -15.83
N THR A 273 9.56 6.60 -15.40
CA THR A 273 10.46 5.62 -16.02
C THR A 273 10.70 4.39 -15.15
N HIS A 274 10.20 4.39 -13.92
CA HIS A 274 10.39 3.33 -12.93
C HIS A 274 9.07 2.81 -12.39
N LEU A 275 9.06 1.52 -12.04
CA LEU A 275 8.05 0.94 -11.17
C LEU A 275 8.57 0.88 -9.75
N MET A 276 7.69 1.12 -8.80
CA MET A 276 8.05 1.19 -7.39
C MET A 276 7.00 0.51 -6.53
N CYS A 277 7.46 -0.38 -5.65
CA CYS A 277 6.62 -1.05 -4.67
C CYS A 277 6.51 -0.21 -3.40
N VAL A 278 5.30 0.28 -3.10
CA VAL A 278 5.01 1.13 -1.94
C VAL A 278 4.24 0.34 -0.89
N PRO A 279 4.87 -0.02 0.24
CA PRO A 279 4.16 -0.62 1.36
C PRO A 279 3.35 0.43 2.12
N TRP A 280 2.35 -0.03 2.87
CA TRP A 280 1.46 0.79 3.70
C TRP A 280 0.65 1.82 2.92
N TRP A 281 0.29 1.51 1.68
CA TRP A 281 -0.56 2.39 0.88
C TRP A 281 -1.99 2.49 1.48
N PRO A 282 -2.68 3.64 1.39
CA PRO A 282 -2.18 4.95 0.99
C PRO A 282 -1.35 5.62 2.10
N LEU A 283 -0.36 6.43 1.69
CA LEU A 283 0.58 7.14 2.57
C LEU A 283 -0.09 8.32 3.31
N THR A 284 -0.93 8.01 4.29
CA THR A 284 -1.79 8.98 5.00
C THR A 284 -1.46 9.15 6.49
N GLY A 285 -0.61 8.26 7.01
CA GLY A 285 -0.18 8.24 8.41
C GLY A 285 0.71 9.43 8.78
N GLU A 286 0.76 9.73 10.07
CA GLU A 286 1.71 10.72 10.61
C GLU A 286 3.16 10.28 10.36
N GLY A 287 4.04 11.22 10.02
CA GLY A 287 5.44 10.96 9.71
C GLY A 287 5.69 10.48 8.26
N MET A 288 4.66 10.42 7.42
CA MET A 288 4.78 10.07 5.99
C MET A 288 4.98 11.30 5.08
N ASP A 289 5.12 12.50 5.65
CA ASP A 289 5.16 13.78 4.93
C ASP A 289 6.21 13.81 3.81
N SER A 290 7.39 13.24 4.04
CA SER A 290 8.50 13.23 3.07
C SER A 290 8.23 12.37 1.84
N ILE A 291 7.30 11.41 1.92
CA ILE A 291 6.96 10.49 0.83
C ILE A 291 5.50 10.60 0.39
N ALA A 292 4.68 11.42 1.05
CA ALA A 292 3.27 11.59 0.72
C ALA A 292 3.06 12.12 -0.70
N TYR A 293 4.05 12.80 -1.29
CA TYR A 293 4.01 13.26 -2.68
C TYR A 293 3.83 12.11 -3.68
N LEU A 294 4.20 10.88 -3.31
CA LEU A 294 4.00 9.70 -4.13
C LEU A 294 2.51 9.45 -4.44
N ALA A 295 1.62 10.00 -3.62
CA ALA A 295 0.19 10.00 -3.89
C ALA A 295 -0.17 10.64 -5.24
N GLN A 296 0.66 11.51 -5.83
CA GLN A 296 0.34 12.12 -7.12
C GLN A 296 0.42 11.13 -8.29
N PHE A 297 1.22 10.07 -8.15
CA PHE A 297 1.51 9.15 -9.23
C PHE A 297 0.41 8.09 -9.42
N GLU A 298 0.45 7.45 -10.59
CA GLU A 298 -0.50 6.42 -10.99
C GLU A 298 -0.21 5.11 -10.27
N VAL A 299 -1.26 4.51 -9.69
CA VAL A 299 -1.22 3.12 -9.17
C VAL A 299 -1.50 2.19 -10.33
N VAL A 300 -0.50 1.38 -10.72
CA VAL A 300 -0.65 0.39 -11.80
C VAL A 300 -1.10 -0.98 -11.30
N SER A 301 -0.86 -1.28 -10.02
CA SER A 301 -1.30 -2.53 -9.39
C SER A 301 -1.59 -2.30 -7.91
N GLY A 302 -2.73 -2.81 -7.44
CA GLY A 302 -3.21 -2.64 -6.07
C GLY A 302 -4.15 -1.45 -5.89
N PRO A 303 -4.42 -1.02 -4.65
CA PRO A 303 -3.82 -1.52 -3.42
C PRO A 303 -4.25 -2.95 -3.05
N HIS A 304 -3.27 -3.79 -2.73
CA HIS A 304 -3.45 -5.16 -2.26
C HIS A 304 -3.43 -5.18 -0.73
N GLN A 305 -4.55 -5.52 -0.10
CA GLN A 305 -4.64 -5.59 1.36
C GLN A 305 -4.08 -6.91 1.89
N LEU A 306 -3.05 -6.82 2.73
CA LEU A 306 -2.28 -7.92 3.28
C LEU A 306 -2.50 -8.05 4.79
N ALA A 307 -2.67 -9.26 5.29
CA ALA A 307 -2.57 -9.59 6.70
C ALA A 307 -1.13 -9.99 7.01
N ARG A 308 -0.32 -9.06 7.53
CA ARG A 308 1.05 -9.37 7.97
C ARG A 308 1.05 -9.80 9.42
N ARG A 309 1.70 -10.91 9.73
CA ARG A 309 2.01 -11.27 11.11
C ARG A 309 3.05 -10.28 11.64
N ASP A 310 2.76 -9.60 12.74
CA ASP A 310 3.76 -8.77 13.41
C ASP A 310 4.73 -9.64 14.23
N GLY A 311 5.88 -9.07 14.57
CA GLY A 311 6.93 -9.76 15.35
C GLY A 311 6.53 -10.15 16.77
N TYR A 312 5.31 -9.80 17.20
CA TYR A 312 4.75 -10.15 18.51
C TYR A 312 3.62 -11.19 18.41
N GLY A 313 3.41 -11.77 17.23
CA GLY A 313 2.40 -12.80 16.99
C GLY A 313 0.99 -12.25 16.74
N GLY A 314 0.82 -10.92 16.69
CA GLY A 314 -0.39 -10.26 16.21
C GLY A 314 -0.45 -10.21 14.69
N TYR A 315 -1.58 -9.77 14.14
CA TYR A 315 -1.72 -9.46 12.71
C TYR A 315 -1.87 -7.95 12.55
N ARG A 316 -1.01 -7.32 11.75
CA ARG A 316 -1.20 -5.97 11.24
C ARG A 316 -1.69 -6.03 9.81
N SER A 317 -2.84 -5.41 9.57
CA SER A 317 -3.32 -5.12 8.24
C SER A 317 -2.38 -4.09 7.60
N GLY A 318 -1.73 -4.48 6.51
CA GLY A 318 -0.97 -3.59 5.65
C GLY A 318 -1.60 -3.57 4.26
N SER A 319 -1.14 -2.66 3.40
CA SER A 319 -1.46 -2.75 1.98
C SER A 319 -0.22 -2.43 1.15
N VAL A 320 -0.18 -2.94 -0.08
CA VAL A 320 0.89 -2.66 -1.03
C VAL A 320 0.28 -2.14 -2.33
N ALA A 321 0.87 -1.07 -2.87
CA ALA A 321 0.55 -0.57 -4.20
C ALA A 321 1.84 -0.49 -5.03
N ILE A 322 1.72 -0.75 -6.33
CA ILE A 322 2.80 -0.53 -7.29
C ILE A 322 2.49 0.75 -8.06
N LEU A 323 3.43 1.69 -8.05
CA LEU A 323 3.32 2.99 -8.69
C LEU A 323 4.26 3.07 -9.90
N ARG A 324 3.84 3.83 -10.91
CA ARG A 324 4.74 4.39 -11.92
C ARG A 324 5.31 5.71 -11.43
N VAL A 325 6.62 5.80 -11.31
CA VAL A 325 7.30 6.96 -10.74
C VAL A 325 8.47 7.43 -11.61
N PRO A 326 8.86 8.70 -11.54
CA PRO A 326 10.07 9.19 -12.18
C PRO A 326 11.33 8.67 -11.47
N ALA A 327 12.47 8.72 -12.17
CA ALA A 327 13.75 8.22 -11.68
C ALA A 327 14.19 8.88 -10.36
N TRP A 328 13.96 10.20 -10.22
CA TRP A 328 14.30 10.93 -8.99
C TRP A 328 13.50 10.42 -7.78
N ALA A 329 12.24 10.03 -7.97
CA ALA A 329 11.40 9.52 -6.88
C ALA A 329 11.86 8.12 -6.45
N ALA A 330 12.25 7.27 -7.41
CA ALA A 330 12.85 5.97 -7.15
C ALA A 330 14.18 6.11 -6.38
N ALA A 331 15.06 7.03 -6.80
CA ALA A 331 16.33 7.31 -6.13
C ALA A 331 16.11 7.79 -4.68
N HIS A 332 15.16 8.68 -4.47
CA HIS A 332 14.82 9.19 -3.14
C HIS A 332 14.41 8.08 -2.17
N VAL A 333 13.47 7.21 -2.57
CA VAL A 333 12.96 6.17 -1.67
C VAL A 333 13.97 5.04 -1.42
N ALA A 334 14.94 4.85 -2.31
CA ALA A 334 16.00 3.87 -2.17
C ALA A 334 16.96 4.21 -1.00
N GLU A 335 16.99 5.46 -0.56
CA GLU A 335 17.87 5.96 0.50
C GLU A 335 17.16 6.21 1.84
N LEU A 336 15.87 5.85 1.92
CA LEU A 336 15.14 5.83 3.18
C LEU A 336 15.74 4.76 4.12
N PRO A 337 15.51 4.87 5.45
CA PRO A 337 16.06 3.91 6.41
C PRO A 337 15.53 2.49 6.16
N ALA A 338 14.32 2.40 5.61
CA ALA A 338 13.76 1.21 5.01
C ALA A 338 13.55 1.48 3.51
N PRO A 339 14.53 1.12 2.65
CA PRO A 339 14.45 1.37 1.21
C PRO A 339 13.22 0.73 0.59
N MET A 340 12.54 1.46 -0.29
CA MET A 340 11.49 0.88 -1.12
C MET A 340 12.10 0.29 -2.39
N HIS A 341 11.59 -0.87 -2.81
CA HIS A 341 12.09 -1.52 -4.00
C HIS A 341 11.53 -0.87 -5.27
N SER A 342 12.41 -0.56 -6.22
CA SER A 342 12.07 0.03 -7.50
C SER A 342 12.94 -0.52 -8.62
N GLU A 343 12.42 -0.54 -9.84
CA GLU A 343 13.15 -0.98 -11.04
C GLU A 343 12.75 -0.17 -12.28
N PRO A 344 13.65 -0.03 -13.28
CA PRO A 344 13.30 0.60 -14.56
C PRO A 344 12.19 -0.16 -15.30
N ILE A 345 11.32 0.59 -15.98
CA ILE A 345 10.22 0.02 -16.78
C ILE A 345 10.79 -0.57 -18.08
N THR A 346 10.56 -1.87 -18.27
CA THR A 346 10.82 -2.63 -19.51
C THR A 346 9.53 -3.26 -20.06
N ASP A 347 8.73 -3.86 -19.17
CA ASP A 347 7.36 -4.35 -19.40
C ASP A 347 6.51 -4.07 -18.16
N ASP A 348 5.82 -2.93 -18.20
CA ASP A 348 5.10 -2.40 -17.06
C ASP A 348 4.11 -3.38 -16.40
N ARG A 349 3.36 -4.14 -17.19
CA ARG A 349 2.31 -5.00 -16.65
C ARG A 349 2.88 -6.22 -15.93
N HIS A 350 3.79 -6.94 -16.58
CA HIS A 350 4.37 -8.15 -15.98
C HIS A 350 5.28 -7.80 -14.80
N GLN A 351 6.05 -6.71 -14.90
CA GLN A 351 6.87 -6.21 -13.81
C GLN A 351 6.05 -5.78 -12.60
N ALA A 352 4.93 -5.05 -12.79
CA ALA A 352 4.09 -4.63 -11.68
C ALA A 352 3.49 -5.84 -10.91
N ILE A 353 3.10 -6.89 -11.63
CA ILE A 353 2.63 -8.14 -11.00
C ILE A 353 3.76 -8.81 -10.22
N ARG A 354 4.95 -8.91 -10.82
CA ARG A 354 6.13 -9.49 -10.17
C ARG A 354 6.50 -8.75 -8.88
N LEU A 355 6.57 -7.42 -8.94
CA LEU A 355 6.86 -6.57 -7.77
C LEU A 355 5.83 -6.75 -6.66
N ALA A 356 4.54 -6.80 -7.01
CA ALA A 356 3.49 -7.07 -6.03
C ALA A 356 3.66 -8.45 -5.37
N ARG A 357 4.06 -9.46 -6.15
CA ARG A 357 4.31 -10.81 -5.63
C ARG A 357 5.50 -10.87 -4.69
N TRP A 358 6.60 -10.18 -5.03
CA TRP A 358 7.77 -10.04 -4.15
C TRP A 358 7.44 -9.32 -2.85
N ALA A 359 6.42 -8.46 -2.84
CA ALA A 359 5.92 -7.79 -1.65
C ALA A 359 4.99 -8.66 -0.77
N GLY A 360 4.64 -9.86 -1.23
CA GLY A 360 3.81 -10.85 -0.52
C GLY A 360 2.42 -11.09 -1.11
N VAL A 361 2.10 -10.56 -2.30
CA VAL A 361 0.80 -10.79 -2.97
C VAL A 361 0.86 -12.08 -3.79
N ALA A 362 0.30 -13.18 -3.27
CA ALA A 362 0.41 -14.49 -3.92
C ALA A 362 -0.19 -14.53 -5.34
N ILE A 363 -1.38 -13.94 -5.52
CA ILE A 363 -2.13 -13.91 -6.79
C ILE A 363 -2.60 -12.49 -7.08
N VAL A 364 -2.38 -12.00 -8.30
CA VAL A 364 -2.77 -10.65 -8.71
C VAL A 364 -3.84 -10.78 -9.80
N SER A 365 -5.06 -10.32 -9.53
CA SER A 365 -6.23 -10.51 -10.42
C SER A 365 -5.98 -10.08 -11.87
N SER A 366 -5.23 -9.00 -12.08
CA SER A 366 -4.93 -8.46 -13.41
C SER A 366 -3.95 -9.31 -14.22
N GLU A 367 -3.38 -10.38 -13.67
CA GLU A 367 -2.53 -11.32 -14.41
C GLU A 367 -3.34 -12.25 -15.33
N PHE A 368 -4.61 -12.49 -15.00
CA PHE A 368 -5.45 -13.39 -15.77
C PHE A 368 -6.13 -12.66 -16.92
N THR A 369 -6.02 -13.23 -18.12
CA THR A 369 -6.77 -12.78 -19.30
C THR A 369 -8.03 -13.61 -19.47
N SER A 370 -8.95 -13.17 -20.35
CA SER A 370 -10.17 -13.92 -20.70
C SER A 370 -9.89 -15.13 -21.60
N ARG A 371 -8.81 -15.88 -21.32
CA ARG A 371 -8.42 -17.08 -22.07
C ARG A 371 -9.44 -18.19 -21.81
N ARG A 372 -9.96 -18.79 -22.88
CA ARG A 372 -10.98 -19.86 -22.80
C ARG A 372 -10.38 -21.26 -22.65
N LYS A 373 -9.17 -21.50 -23.17
CA LYS A 373 -8.52 -22.82 -23.16
C LYS A 373 -7.31 -22.83 -22.23
N PRO A 374 -7.05 -23.94 -21.52
CA PRO A 374 -5.82 -24.15 -20.77
C PRO A 374 -4.59 -24.19 -21.68
N THR A 375 -3.39 -23.96 -21.11
CA THR A 375 -2.12 -24.23 -21.79
C THR A 375 -1.80 -25.72 -21.74
N VAL A 376 -0.84 -26.15 -22.57
CA VAL A 376 -0.30 -27.52 -22.53
C VAL A 376 0.20 -27.87 -21.13
N MET A 377 0.89 -26.94 -20.47
CA MET A 377 1.36 -27.10 -19.08
C MET A 377 0.21 -27.40 -18.11
N VAL A 378 -0.89 -26.66 -18.19
CA VAL A 378 -2.08 -26.89 -17.36
C VAL A 378 -2.74 -28.22 -17.69
N ASP A 379 -2.88 -28.57 -18.97
CA ASP A 379 -3.50 -29.83 -19.40
C ASP A 379 -2.69 -31.08 -19.01
N GLU A 380 -1.37 -31.02 -19.15
CA GLU A 380 -0.46 -32.08 -18.69
C GLU A 380 -0.52 -32.23 -17.17
N ALA A 381 -0.53 -31.12 -16.43
CA ALA A 381 -0.64 -31.16 -14.98
C ALA A 381 -2.01 -31.67 -14.50
N ARG A 382 -3.10 -31.34 -15.20
CA ARG A 382 -4.43 -31.91 -14.93
C ARG A 382 -4.43 -33.42 -15.14
N SER A 383 -3.88 -33.87 -16.27
CA SER A 383 -3.77 -35.29 -16.60
C SER A 383 -2.94 -36.05 -15.56
N GLY A 384 -1.79 -35.49 -15.18
CA GLY A 384 -0.92 -36.06 -14.13
C GLY A 384 -1.58 -36.10 -12.76
N LEU A 385 -2.30 -35.04 -12.36
CA LEU A 385 -3.03 -35.00 -11.09
C LEU A 385 -4.21 -35.98 -11.07
N ALA A 386 -4.88 -36.16 -12.21
CA ALA A 386 -5.96 -37.13 -12.35
C ALA A 386 -5.48 -38.60 -12.27
N GLN A 387 -4.26 -38.87 -12.73
CA GLN A 387 -3.66 -40.21 -12.75
C GLN A 387 -2.98 -40.61 -11.43
N ARG A 388 -2.70 -39.67 -10.52
CA ARG A 388 -2.17 -39.99 -9.18
C ARG A 388 -3.16 -40.87 -8.44
N GLU A 389 -2.87 -42.17 -8.38
CA GLU A 389 -3.71 -43.18 -7.75
C GLU A 389 -4.09 -42.77 -6.32
N SER A 390 -5.35 -43.01 -5.97
CA SER A 390 -5.86 -42.93 -4.60
C SER A 390 -5.23 -44.06 -3.76
N GLY A 391 -3.96 -43.89 -3.39
CA GLY A 391 -3.18 -44.90 -2.68
C GLY A 391 -3.87 -45.33 -1.38
N SER A 392 -4.21 -46.62 -1.31
CA SER A 392 -4.76 -47.29 -0.14
C SER A 392 -3.70 -47.45 0.97
N GLY A 393 -3.27 -46.34 1.58
CA GLY A 393 -2.43 -46.35 2.79
C GLY A 393 -3.30 -46.45 4.03
N HIS A 394 -3.32 -47.61 4.70
CA HIS A 394 -4.12 -47.91 5.90
C HIS A 394 -3.67 -47.16 7.17
N TYR A 395 -3.57 -45.83 7.16
CA TYR A 395 -3.54 -45.04 8.39
C TYR A 395 -4.32 -43.73 8.18
N TYR A 396 -5.29 -43.52 9.07
CA TYR A 396 -6.17 -42.35 9.10
C TYR A 396 -5.36 -41.07 9.31
N TYR A 397 -5.82 -39.95 8.73
CA TYR A 397 -5.20 -38.61 8.62
C TYR A 397 -4.31 -38.40 7.38
N GLY A 398 -4.94 -38.20 6.21
CA GLY A 398 -4.23 -37.65 5.03
C GLY A 398 -4.52 -38.30 3.68
N ARG A 399 -5.60 -39.08 3.50
CA ARG A 399 -5.93 -39.65 2.20
C ARG A 399 -6.50 -38.58 1.26
N VAL A 400 -5.70 -38.24 0.25
CA VAL A 400 -6.17 -37.57 -0.95
C VAL A 400 -7.20 -38.47 -1.63
N HIS A 401 -8.39 -37.95 -1.91
CA HIS A 401 -9.46 -38.67 -2.61
C HIS A 401 -10.14 -37.74 -3.62
N ARG A 402 -10.70 -38.29 -4.69
CA ARG A 402 -11.36 -37.53 -5.77
C ARG A 402 -12.85 -37.86 -5.80
N PRO A 403 -13.70 -37.16 -5.02
CA PRO A 403 -15.08 -37.57 -4.81
C PRO A 403 -16.06 -37.12 -5.91
N LEU A 404 -15.64 -36.22 -6.81
CA LEU A 404 -16.49 -35.62 -7.85
C LEU A 404 -16.08 -36.04 -9.27
N THR A 405 -15.55 -37.25 -9.44
CA THR A 405 -15.22 -37.78 -10.78
C THR A 405 -16.48 -37.96 -11.63
N PRO A 406 -16.35 -38.04 -12.97
CA PRO A 406 -17.46 -38.47 -13.82
C PRO A 406 -18.05 -39.78 -13.28
N ASP A 407 -19.37 -39.89 -13.27
CA ASP A 407 -20.14 -41.05 -12.79
C ASP A 407 -20.01 -41.36 -11.27
N SER A 408 -19.48 -40.44 -10.46
CA SER A 408 -19.48 -40.57 -9.01
C SER A 408 -20.90 -40.55 -8.43
N ALA A 409 -21.18 -41.48 -7.52
CA ALA A 409 -22.42 -41.50 -6.75
C ALA A 409 -22.28 -40.61 -5.50
N PRO A 410 -23.35 -39.90 -5.08
CA PRO A 410 -23.28 -39.08 -3.87
C PRO A 410 -23.06 -39.94 -2.61
N PRO A 411 -22.42 -39.39 -1.57
CA PRO A 411 -22.20 -40.10 -0.32
C PRO A 411 -23.52 -40.48 0.35
N ASP A 412 -23.58 -41.69 0.94
CA ASP A 412 -24.72 -42.14 1.74
C ASP A 412 -24.72 -41.45 3.11
N LEU A 413 -25.29 -40.25 3.17
CA LEU A 413 -25.37 -39.43 4.37
C LEU A 413 -26.49 -39.89 5.33
N TYR A 414 -27.43 -40.70 4.84
CA TYR A 414 -28.57 -41.21 5.60
C TYR A 414 -28.67 -42.72 5.42
N ARG A 415 -27.97 -43.48 6.27
CA ARG A 415 -28.13 -44.94 6.35
C ARG A 415 -29.61 -45.29 6.53
N GLY A 416 -30.25 -45.70 5.45
CA GLY A 416 -31.62 -46.21 5.44
C GLY A 416 -32.66 -45.24 4.88
N ARG A 417 -32.60 -44.96 3.58
CA ARG A 417 -33.82 -44.95 2.76
C ARG A 417 -33.47 -45.24 1.30
N ASP A 418 -34.23 -46.19 0.76
CA ASP A 418 -34.17 -46.76 -0.59
C ASP A 418 -33.58 -45.86 -1.70
N GLY A 419 -32.56 -46.41 -2.39
CA GLY A 419 -32.30 -46.18 -3.82
C GLY A 419 -31.72 -44.83 -4.23
N GLY A 420 -30.43 -44.84 -4.61
CA GLY A 420 -29.80 -43.88 -5.54
C GLY A 420 -30.16 -42.41 -5.33
N GLY A 421 -29.55 -41.77 -4.32
CA GLY A 421 -29.74 -40.34 -4.11
C GLY A 421 -29.19 -39.52 -5.28
N ASP A 422 -29.88 -38.45 -5.65
CA ASP A 422 -29.34 -37.41 -6.52
C ASP A 422 -28.30 -36.56 -5.77
N TRP A 423 -27.33 -36.01 -6.49
CA TRP A 423 -26.43 -35.02 -5.92
C TRP A 423 -27.20 -33.79 -5.44
N THR A 424 -26.98 -33.42 -4.19
CA THR A 424 -27.48 -32.17 -3.60
C THR A 424 -26.30 -31.28 -3.20
N ALA A 425 -26.51 -29.97 -3.09
CA ALA A 425 -25.47 -29.05 -2.61
C ALA A 425 -24.90 -29.48 -1.24
N TYR A 426 -25.73 -30.04 -0.37
CA TYR A 426 -25.31 -30.60 0.92
C TYR A 426 -24.42 -31.84 0.75
N ALA A 427 -24.80 -32.77 -0.12
CA ALA A 427 -24.01 -33.97 -0.41
C ALA A 427 -22.65 -33.62 -1.04
N VAL A 428 -22.61 -32.66 -1.95
CA VAL A 428 -21.34 -32.16 -2.52
C VAL A 428 -20.46 -31.55 -1.43
N ARG A 429 -21.01 -30.69 -0.55
CA ARG A 429 -20.23 -30.07 0.53
C ARG A 429 -19.65 -31.09 1.50
N HIS A 430 -20.38 -32.16 1.79
CA HIS A 430 -19.89 -33.25 2.62
C HIS A 430 -18.84 -34.11 1.89
N ALA A 431 -18.94 -34.22 0.56
CA ALA A 431 -17.92 -34.87 -0.24
C ALA A 431 -16.62 -34.03 -0.30
N LEU A 432 -16.72 -32.70 -0.21
CA LEU A 432 -15.59 -31.76 -0.15
C LEU A 432 -15.01 -31.63 1.28
N GLU A 433 -14.78 -32.75 1.96
CA GLU A 433 -14.07 -32.80 3.24
C GLU A 433 -12.55 -32.63 3.06
N PRO A 434 -11.79 -32.25 4.11
CA PRO A 434 -10.34 -32.11 4.02
C PRO A 434 -9.65 -33.36 3.43
N GLY A 435 -8.87 -33.16 2.37
CA GLY A 435 -8.26 -34.21 1.55
C GLY A 435 -8.97 -34.47 0.22
N ALA A 436 -10.16 -33.90 0.01
CA ALA A 436 -10.85 -33.97 -1.29
C ALA A 436 -10.07 -33.18 -2.35
N VAL A 437 -9.84 -33.77 -3.51
CA VAL A 437 -9.18 -33.17 -4.66
C VAL A 437 -10.15 -33.13 -5.84
N PHE A 438 -10.25 -31.95 -6.43
CA PHE A 438 -10.98 -31.69 -7.66
C PHE A 438 -9.99 -31.29 -8.76
N VAL A 439 -10.02 -31.97 -9.89
CA VAL A 439 -9.17 -31.70 -11.05
C VAL A 439 -9.98 -31.05 -12.15
N TYR A 440 -9.64 -29.82 -12.50
CA TYR A 440 -10.35 -29.06 -13.52
C TYR A 440 -10.26 -29.75 -14.89
N GLY A 441 -11.37 -29.80 -15.62
CA GLY A 441 -11.43 -30.43 -16.93
C GLY A 441 -11.47 -31.98 -16.90
N CYS A 442 -11.31 -32.60 -15.73
CA CYS A 442 -11.45 -34.04 -15.54
C CYS A 442 -12.64 -34.42 -14.66
N ASP A 443 -12.91 -33.63 -13.61
CA ASP A 443 -14.01 -33.84 -12.66
C ASP A 443 -15.26 -33.01 -13.01
N ASP A 444 -16.40 -33.38 -12.43
CA ASP A 444 -17.70 -32.75 -12.75
C ASP A 444 -17.82 -31.33 -12.15
N LEU A 445 -17.61 -30.33 -13.00
CA LEU A 445 -17.69 -28.92 -12.64
C LEU A 445 -19.09 -28.47 -12.20
N ALA A 446 -20.14 -29.12 -12.71
CA ALA A 446 -21.51 -28.79 -12.32
C ALA A 446 -21.74 -29.18 -10.84
N LEU A 447 -21.17 -30.30 -10.40
CA LEU A 447 -21.19 -30.69 -8.99
C LEU A 447 -20.39 -29.70 -8.13
N LEU A 448 -19.17 -29.34 -8.53
CA LEU A 448 -18.37 -28.39 -7.74
C LEU A 448 -19.06 -27.03 -7.58
N SER A 449 -19.62 -26.47 -8.67
CA SER A 449 -20.36 -25.21 -8.64
C SER A 449 -21.69 -25.30 -7.87
N MET A 450 -22.31 -26.48 -7.80
CA MET A 450 -23.47 -26.73 -6.93
C MET A 450 -23.11 -26.69 -5.44
N GLY A 451 -21.94 -27.23 -5.06
CA GLY A 451 -21.46 -27.23 -3.67
C GLY A 451 -21.02 -25.85 -3.19
N LEU A 452 -20.41 -25.07 -4.08
CA LEU A 452 -19.83 -23.74 -3.81
C LEU A 452 -20.41 -22.65 -4.74
N PRO A 453 -21.73 -22.34 -4.68
CA PRO A 453 -22.33 -21.35 -5.57
C PRO A 453 -21.98 -19.90 -5.14
N GLU A 454 -22.08 -18.94 -6.07
CA GLU A 454 -21.71 -17.52 -5.84
C GLU A 454 -22.42 -16.86 -4.64
N ASP A 455 -23.68 -17.20 -4.41
CA ASP A 455 -24.49 -16.62 -3.33
C ASP A 455 -24.39 -17.40 -2.00
N SER A 456 -23.43 -18.33 -1.90
CA SER A 456 -23.23 -19.16 -0.72
C SER A 456 -22.44 -18.43 0.37
N ARG A 457 -22.86 -18.59 1.63
CA ARG A 457 -22.02 -18.28 2.80
C ARG A 457 -21.05 -19.40 3.16
N TRP A 458 -21.17 -20.56 2.53
CA TRP A 458 -20.30 -21.69 2.76
C TRP A 458 -19.00 -21.52 1.99
N GLN A 459 -17.89 -21.52 2.72
CA GLN A 459 -16.54 -21.39 2.19
C GLN A 459 -15.73 -22.60 2.63
N VAL A 460 -14.74 -23.00 1.83
CA VAL A 460 -13.82 -24.08 2.19
C VAL A 460 -12.39 -23.59 2.13
N ARG A 461 -11.57 -23.99 3.10
CA ARG A 461 -10.13 -23.77 3.00
C ARG A 461 -9.58 -24.72 1.93
N GLY A 462 -8.83 -24.16 0.99
CA GLY A 462 -8.36 -24.88 -0.18
C GLY A 462 -6.93 -24.52 -0.52
N ARG A 463 -6.20 -25.49 -1.04
CA ARG A 463 -4.97 -25.29 -1.79
C ARG A 463 -5.28 -25.44 -3.28
N ILE A 464 -5.06 -24.39 -4.05
CA ILE A 464 -5.23 -24.42 -5.50
C ILE A 464 -3.89 -24.61 -6.17
N HIS A 465 -3.88 -25.38 -7.26
CA HIS A 465 -2.76 -25.49 -8.16
C HIS A 465 -3.06 -24.66 -9.40
N VAL A 466 -2.34 -23.55 -9.59
CA VAL A 466 -2.67 -22.49 -10.56
C VAL A 466 -1.47 -22.10 -11.40
N GLU A 467 -1.69 -21.85 -12.68
CA GLU A 467 -0.70 -21.27 -13.59
C GLU A 467 -0.64 -19.75 -13.40
N LEU A 468 0.46 -19.27 -12.82
CA LEU A 468 0.80 -17.85 -12.75
C LEU A 468 1.53 -17.46 -14.04
N GLN A 469 1.19 -16.30 -14.61
CA GLN A 469 1.73 -15.87 -15.91
C GLN A 469 3.07 -15.10 -15.80
N THR A 470 3.50 -14.83 -14.58
CA THR A 470 4.69 -14.04 -14.25
C THR A 470 5.57 -14.78 -13.25
N GLU A 471 6.82 -14.34 -13.15
CA GLU A 471 7.84 -14.89 -12.25
C GLU A 471 7.35 -14.97 -10.80
N CYS A 472 7.59 -16.10 -10.15
CA CYS A 472 7.21 -16.37 -8.77
C CYS A 472 8.47 -16.56 -7.92
N PRO A 473 8.55 -15.99 -6.69
CA PRO A 473 9.69 -16.22 -5.79
C PRO A 473 10.01 -17.68 -5.49
N SER A 474 9.04 -18.58 -5.70
CA SER A 474 9.18 -20.02 -5.46
C SER A 474 9.90 -20.77 -6.58
N HIS A 475 10.16 -20.11 -7.72
CA HIS A 475 10.79 -20.71 -8.90
C HIS A 475 11.93 -19.81 -9.39
N ASP A 476 13.09 -20.41 -9.69
CA ASP A 476 14.29 -19.66 -10.12
C ASP A 476 14.25 -19.27 -11.60
N ASP A 477 13.50 -20.02 -12.42
CA ASP A 477 13.41 -19.79 -13.87
C ASP A 477 12.42 -18.67 -14.21
N PRO A 478 12.67 -17.87 -15.26
CA PRO A 478 11.72 -16.84 -15.70
C PRO A 478 10.52 -17.44 -16.47
N GLY A 479 9.36 -16.78 -16.40
CA GLY A 479 8.17 -17.11 -17.20
C GLY A 479 6.98 -17.66 -16.41
N PRO A 480 5.99 -18.29 -17.10
CA PRO A 480 4.81 -18.88 -16.47
C PRO A 480 5.14 -20.13 -15.66
N HIS A 481 4.54 -20.25 -14.48
CA HIS A 481 4.79 -21.36 -13.55
C HIS A 481 3.51 -21.89 -12.93
N LEU A 482 3.47 -23.20 -12.70
CA LEU A 482 2.46 -23.79 -11.84
C LEU A 482 2.86 -23.62 -10.35
N CYS A 483 1.98 -23.02 -9.57
CA CYS A 483 2.18 -22.75 -8.15
C CYS A 483 1.03 -23.30 -7.33
N GLU A 484 1.35 -23.81 -6.14
CA GLU A 484 0.35 -24.14 -5.13
C GLU A 484 0.12 -22.93 -4.21
N VAL A 485 -1.13 -22.50 -4.09
CA VAL A 485 -1.51 -21.36 -3.25
C VAL A 485 -2.61 -21.78 -2.29
N GLU A 486 -2.40 -21.58 -0.99
CA GLU A 486 -3.40 -21.83 0.05
C GLU A 486 -4.28 -20.60 0.28
N GLY A 487 -5.51 -20.83 0.71
CA GLY A 487 -6.47 -19.76 0.96
C GLY A 487 -7.88 -20.28 1.19
N VAL A 488 -8.85 -19.41 1.00
CA VAL A 488 -10.28 -19.71 1.15
C VAL A 488 -10.96 -19.64 -0.20
N VAL A 489 -11.62 -20.72 -0.60
CA VAL A 489 -12.50 -20.74 -1.77
C VAL A 489 -13.87 -20.22 -1.36
N GLU A 490 -14.27 -19.11 -1.96
CA GLU A 490 -15.57 -18.49 -1.70
C GLU A 490 -16.66 -19.09 -2.58
N SER A 491 -16.40 -19.23 -3.88
CA SER A 491 -17.36 -19.79 -4.83
C SER A 491 -16.71 -20.26 -6.13
N VAL A 492 -17.46 -21.06 -6.88
CA VAL A 492 -17.14 -21.55 -8.22
C VAL A 492 -18.30 -21.23 -9.16
N ARG A 493 -18.05 -20.42 -10.18
CA ARG A 493 -19.04 -20.08 -11.21
C ARG A 493 -19.37 -21.30 -12.08
N SER A 494 -20.51 -21.26 -12.75
CA SER A 494 -20.91 -22.29 -13.72
C SER A 494 -19.93 -22.45 -14.91
N ASN A 495 -19.16 -21.41 -15.23
CA ASN A 495 -18.08 -21.47 -16.22
C ASN A 495 -16.72 -21.94 -15.63
N GLY A 496 -16.70 -22.27 -14.34
CA GLY A 496 -15.55 -22.73 -13.58
C GLY A 496 -14.59 -21.66 -13.12
N ALA A 497 -14.91 -20.37 -13.27
CA ALA A 497 -14.11 -19.34 -12.61
C ALA A 497 -14.23 -19.47 -11.08
N LEU A 498 -13.09 -19.45 -10.40
CA LEU A 498 -12.96 -19.64 -8.96
C LEU A 498 -12.79 -18.29 -8.27
N SER A 499 -13.66 -17.97 -7.32
CA SER A 499 -13.47 -16.86 -6.39
C SER A 499 -12.70 -17.36 -5.17
N PHE A 500 -11.53 -16.78 -4.92
CA PHE A 500 -10.54 -17.29 -3.97
C PHE A 500 -9.86 -16.15 -3.22
N ILE A 501 -9.78 -16.25 -1.90
CA ILE A 501 -9.00 -15.33 -1.06
C ILE A 501 -7.70 -16.06 -0.68
N PRO A 502 -6.55 -15.70 -1.27
CA PRO A 502 -5.28 -16.31 -0.89
C PRO A 502 -4.95 -16.04 0.58
N GLU A 503 -4.27 -16.98 1.23
CA GLU A 503 -3.83 -16.82 2.60
C GLU A 503 -2.95 -15.56 2.74
N GLY A 504 -3.23 -14.75 3.76
CA GLY A 504 -2.55 -13.47 3.96
C GLY A 504 -3.09 -12.31 3.13
N LEU A 505 -4.11 -12.49 2.29
CA LEU A 505 -4.83 -11.40 1.63
C LEU A 505 -6.24 -11.21 2.21
N HIS A 506 -6.74 -9.97 2.18
CA HIS A 506 -8.12 -9.66 2.60
C HIS A 506 -9.12 -9.69 1.45
N ASN A 507 -8.68 -9.36 0.23
CA ASN A 507 -9.55 -9.29 -0.93
C ASN A 507 -9.47 -10.58 -1.75
N GLY A 508 -10.62 -11.07 -2.21
CA GLY A 508 -10.70 -12.21 -3.12
C GLY A 508 -10.27 -11.85 -4.55
N VAL A 509 -9.73 -12.85 -5.25
CA VAL A 509 -9.42 -12.83 -6.67
C VAL A 509 -10.34 -13.79 -7.41
N THR A 510 -10.70 -13.46 -8.66
CA THR A 510 -11.41 -14.40 -9.54
C THR A 510 -10.44 -14.97 -10.56
N ILE A 511 -10.22 -16.28 -10.50
CA ILE A 511 -9.28 -17.01 -11.36
C ILE A 511 -10.08 -17.78 -12.43
N PRO A 512 -9.87 -17.54 -13.73
CA PRO A 512 -10.56 -18.30 -14.76
C PRO A 512 -10.17 -19.78 -14.75
N ALA A 513 -11.14 -20.67 -15.03
CA ALA A 513 -10.94 -22.12 -15.06
C ALA A 513 -9.71 -22.56 -15.88
N ALA A 514 -9.41 -21.86 -16.98
CA ALA A 514 -8.30 -22.15 -17.87
C ALA A 514 -6.89 -22.06 -17.23
N TYR A 515 -6.77 -21.46 -16.05
CA TYR A 515 -5.50 -21.33 -15.32
C TYR A 515 -5.40 -22.29 -14.15
N ILE A 516 -6.49 -22.98 -13.81
CA ILE A 516 -6.55 -23.84 -12.61
C ILE A 516 -6.32 -25.29 -13.04
N VAL A 517 -5.35 -25.94 -12.39
CA VAL A 517 -5.11 -27.38 -12.53
C VAL A 517 -6.08 -28.15 -11.63
N GLY A 518 -6.12 -27.79 -10.35
CA GLY A 518 -6.95 -28.47 -9.36
C GLY A 518 -7.12 -27.68 -8.07
N LEU A 519 -8.06 -28.15 -7.26
CA LEU A 519 -8.37 -27.67 -5.92
C LEU A 519 -8.29 -28.84 -4.94
N THR A 520 -7.51 -28.68 -3.88
CA THR A 520 -7.43 -29.62 -2.76
C THR A 520 -8.04 -28.97 -1.53
N VAL A 521 -9.06 -29.57 -0.92
CA VAL A 521 -9.64 -29.08 0.34
C VAL A 521 -8.68 -29.41 1.48
N ILE A 522 -8.37 -28.42 2.32
CA ILE A 522 -7.45 -28.54 3.46
C ILE A 522 -8.13 -28.12 4.76
N ARG A 523 -7.48 -28.38 5.90
CA ARG A 523 -8.05 -28.15 7.24
C ARG A 523 -8.02 -26.70 7.70
#